data_AF-A0A7Y8I4Q3-F1
#
_entry.id   AF-A0A7Y8I4Q3-F1
#
_cell.length_a   1.000
_cell.length_b   1.000
_cell.length_c   1.000
_cell.angle_alpha   90.00
_cell.angle_beta   90.00
_cell.angle_gamma   90.00
#
_symmetry.space_group_name_H-M   'P 1'
#
loop_
_entity.id
_entity.type
_entity.pdbx_description
1 polymer ?
#
loop_
_entity_poly.entity_id
_entity_poly.type
_entity_poly.pdbx_seq_one_letter_code
_entity_poly.pdbx_strand_id
1 'polypeptide(L)'
;MRFTPARTYLSSSAAALGLAVFSGWCALKWWPAAIPAALFLIGGSLVLYLALRPAIEVTESALNFGKHSVPWSDIRRVDQTGWISPMIVDLTLVGQRKLRLVYPGETVNSNRLLRLIQQRSSQALINGVPWRQIFGAPESSEKPPAKSPRYRLLTESDEAEVERLYQQLRTAGRFDADK
;
A
#
# COMPACT_ATOMS: atom_id res chain seq x y z
N MET A 1 -3.56 0.28 9.32
CA MET A 1 -2.58 1.22 9.93
C MET A 1 -3.09 2.64 9.77
N ARG A 2 -3.03 3.46 10.82
CA ARG A 2 -3.53 4.85 10.80
C ARG A 2 -2.35 5.82 10.74
N PHE A 3 -2.38 6.75 9.79
CA PHE A 3 -1.36 7.79 9.62
C PHE A 3 -1.96 9.13 10.05
N THR A 4 -1.53 9.62 11.21
CA THR A 4 -1.97 10.90 11.76
C THR A 4 -1.04 12.04 11.34
N PRO A 5 -1.56 13.24 11.07
CA PRO A 5 -0.73 14.40 10.74
C PRO A 5 0.27 14.72 11.86
N ALA A 6 1.43 15.27 11.49
CA ALA A 6 2.51 15.52 12.44
C ALA A 6 2.14 16.66 13.41
N ARG A 7 2.43 16.47 14.71
CA ARG A 7 2.12 17.44 15.77
C ARG A 7 2.87 18.76 15.60
N THR A 8 3.98 18.74 14.88
CA THR A 8 4.83 19.90 14.57
C THR A 8 4.12 20.96 13.72
N TYR A 9 3.18 20.57 12.85
CA TYR A 9 2.35 21.54 12.10
C TYR A 9 1.41 22.32 13.01
N LEU A 10 0.95 21.71 14.10
CA LEU A 10 0.03 22.35 15.04
C LEU A 10 0.75 23.38 15.90
N SER A 11 1.94 23.05 16.42
CA SER A 11 2.77 24.00 17.19
C SER A 11 3.29 25.16 16.33
N SER A 12 3.71 24.88 15.09
CA SER A 12 4.19 25.94 14.17
C SER A 12 3.06 26.86 13.73
N SER A 13 1.86 26.34 13.48
CA SER A 13 0.68 27.18 13.21
C SER A 13 0.32 28.05 14.41
N ALA A 14 0.32 27.49 15.62
CA ALA A 14 0.06 28.26 16.84
C ALA A 14 1.08 29.40 17.02
N ALA A 15 2.37 29.12 16.83
CA ALA A 15 3.42 30.13 16.88
C ALA A 15 3.24 31.21 15.79
N ALA A 16 2.94 30.81 14.55
CA ALA A 16 2.72 31.73 13.44
C ALA A 16 1.50 32.63 13.67
N LEU A 17 0.40 32.10 14.21
CA LEU A 17 -0.78 32.89 14.57
C LEU A 17 -0.49 33.85 15.73
N GLY A 18 0.29 33.43 16.73
CA GLY A 18 0.75 34.31 17.79
C GLY A 18 1.57 35.49 17.27
N LEU A 19 2.51 35.23 16.36
CA LEU A 19 3.29 36.26 15.68
C LEU A 19 2.41 37.16 14.79
N ALA A 20 1.38 36.62 14.15
CA ALA A 20 0.46 37.40 13.34
C ALA A 20 -0.35 38.40 14.19
N VAL A 21 -0.86 37.96 15.35
CA VAL A 21 -1.56 38.84 16.31
C VAL A 21 -0.62 39.92 16.84
N PHE A 22 0.61 39.56 17.20
CA PHE A 22 1.61 40.52 17.65
C PHE A 22 1.96 41.56 16.57
N SER A 23 2.17 41.11 15.34
CA SER A 23 2.44 42.01 14.21
C SER A 23 1.24 42.90 13.89
N GLY A 24 0.01 42.39 13.97
CA GLY A 24 -1.21 43.17 13.79
C GLY A 24 -1.38 44.24 14.88
N TRP A 25 -1.02 43.93 16.12
CA TRP A 25 -0.99 44.90 17.21
C TRP A 25 0.00 46.04 16.94
N CYS A 26 1.20 45.71 16.44
CA CYS A 26 2.18 46.71 16.02
C CYS A 26 1.69 47.54 14.81
N ALA A 27 0.89 46.95 13.90
CA ALA A 27 0.33 47.64 12.75
C ALA A 27 -0.66 48.76 13.11
N LEU A 28 -1.34 48.65 14.26
CA LEU A 28 -2.19 49.71 14.80
C LEU A 28 -1.39 50.98 15.13
N LYS A 29 -0.09 50.84 15.41
CA LYS A 29 0.82 51.95 15.72
C LYS A 29 1.70 52.33 14.52
N TRP A 30 1.97 51.40 13.62
CA TRP A 30 2.90 51.57 12.49
C TRP A 30 2.42 50.81 11.25
N TRP A 31 1.84 51.55 10.29
CA TRP A 31 1.22 51.00 9.07
C TRP A 31 2.08 50.00 8.27
N PRO A 32 3.41 50.17 8.12
CA PRO A 32 4.26 49.21 7.42
C PRO A 32 4.24 47.79 8.02
N ALA A 33 3.91 47.65 9.32
CA ALA A 33 3.82 46.35 9.98
C ALA A 33 2.57 45.53 9.58
N ALA A 34 1.66 46.10 8.78
CA ALA A 34 0.53 45.36 8.23
C ALA A 34 0.96 44.27 7.22
N ILE A 35 2.05 44.51 6.47
CA ILE A 35 2.58 43.56 5.48
C ILE A 35 3.02 42.24 6.13
N PRO A 36 3.92 42.23 7.14
CA PRO A 36 4.28 40.99 7.83
C PRO A 36 3.10 40.36 8.55
N ALA A 37 2.18 41.16 9.12
CA ALA A 37 0.99 40.62 9.78
C ALA A 37 0.12 39.80 8.82
N ALA A 38 -0.14 40.32 7.62
CA ALA A 38 -0.89 39.60 6.59
C ALA A 38 -0.17 38.32 6.14
N LEU A 39 1.15 38.38 5.92
CA LEU A 39 1.97 37.21 5.57
C LEU A 39 1.92 36.11 6.64
N PHE A 40 2.07 36.47 7.92
CA PHE A 40 1.98 35.51 9.02
C PHE A 40 0.57 34.94 9.19
N LEU A 41 -0.47 35.75 8.98
CA LEU A 41 -1.86 35.27 9.01
C LEU A 41 -2.12 34.25 7.89
N ILE A 42 -1.72 34.57 6.66
CA ILE A 42 -1.90 33.68 5.50
C ILE A 42 -1.10 32.40 5.69
N GLY A 43 0.19 32.52 6.04
CA GLY A 43 1.06 31.37 6.27
C GLY A 43 0.57 30.49 7.42
N GLY A 44 0.21 31.09 8.56
CA GLY A 44 -0.30 30.37 9.73
C GLY A 44 -1.62 29.66 9.45
N SER A 45 -2.53 30.30 8.71
CA SER A 45 -3.81 29.71 8.29
C SER A 45 -3.62 28.54 7.32
N LEU A 46 -2.68 28.66 6.37
CA LEU A 46 -2.36 27.57 5.44
C LEU A 46 -1.79 26.35 6.18
N VAL A 47 -0.89 26.58 7.14
CA VAL A 47 -0.32 25.51 7.97
C VAL A 47 -1.40 24.88 8.86
N LEU A 48 -2.31 25.70 9.43
CA LEU A 48 -3.44 25.19 10.22
C LEU A 48 -4.36 24.31 9.38
N TYR A 49 -4.66 24.75 8.16
CA TYR A 49 -5.49 24.01 7.21
C TYR A 49 -4.87 22.64 6.87
N LEU A 50 -3.55 22.58 6.70
CA LEU A 50 -2.84 21.31 6.55
C LEU A 50 -2.90 20.46 7.82
N ALA A 51 -2.75 21.05 9.01
CA ALA A 51 -2.82 20.32 10.28
C ALA A 51 -4.21 19.70 10.54
N LEU A 52 -5.28 20.33 10.06
CA LEU A 52 -6.67 19.88 10.18
C LEU A 52 -7.08 18.85 9.12
N ARG A 53 -6.16 18.41 8.25
CA ARG A 53 -6.47 17.40 7.24
C ARG A 53 -6.89 16.07 7.90
N PRO A 54 -7.90 15.38 7.34
CA PRO A 54 -8.38 14.12 7.89
C PRO A 54 -7.26 13.08 7.87
N ALA A 55 -7.22 12.26 8.92
CA ALA A 55 -6.27 11.16 9.03
C ALA A 55 -6.49 10.16 7.88
N ILE A 56 -5.39 9.57 7.40
CA ILE A 56 -5.42 8.58 6.34
C ILE A 56 -5.31 7.21 6.99
N GLU A 57 -6.26 6.33 6.70
CA GLU A 57 -6.25 4.97 7.22
C GLU A 57 -6.00 3.99 6.08
N VAL A 58 -4.96 3.20 6.21
CA VAL A 58 -4.57 2.17 5.25
C VAL A 58 -5.06 0.84 5.78
N THR A 59 -6.07 0.27 5.13
CA THR A 59 -6.58 -1.08 5.42
C THR A 59 -6.07 -2.06 4.36
N GLU A 60 -6.12 -3.36 4.64
CA GLU A 60 -5.65 -4.37 3.69
C GLU A 60 -6.45 -4.40 2.38
N SER A 61 -7.75 -4.11 2.45
CA SER A 61 -8.66 -4.13 1.31
C SER A 61 -8.87 -2.77 0.62
N ALA A 62 -8.74 -1.67 1.37
CA ALA A 62 -9.01 -0.33 0.86
C ALA A 62 -8.14 0.76 1.51
N LEU A 63 -7.96 1.85 0.77
CA LEU A 63 -7.43 3.12 1.23
C LEU A 63 -8.58 4.00 1.72
N ASN A 64 -8.63 4.28 3.02
CA ASN A 64 -9.63 5.14 3.62
C ASN A 64 -9.08 6.55 3.79
N PHE A 65 -9.78 7.51 3.20
CA PHE A 65 -9.48 8.94 3.30
C PHE A 65 -10.73 9.67 3.78
N GLY A 66 -10.74 10.09 5.06
CA GLY A 66 -11.89 10.74 5.66
C GLY A 66 -13.17 9.89 5.56
N LYS A 67 -14.13 10.32 4.73
CA LYS A 67 -15.41 9.60 4.49
C LYS A 67 -15.40 8.70 3.25
N HIS A 68 -14.31 8.70 2.49
CA HIS A 68 -14.21 7.94 1.25
C HIS A 68 -13.33 6.71 1.46
N SER A 69 -13.82 5.54 1.04
CA SER A 69 -13.05 4.30 0.99
C SER A 69 -12.81 3.95 -0.47
N VAL A 70 -11.55 3.79 -0.86
CA VAL A 70 -11.14 3.45 -2.24
C VAL A 70 -10.50 2.06 -2.21
N PRO A 71 -11.11 1.04 -2.84
CA PRO A 71 -10.51 -0.29 -2.98
C PRO A 71 -9.17 -0.22 -3.73
N TRP A 72 -8.20 -1.06 -3.35
CA TRP A 72 -6.91 -1.10 -4.05
C TRP A 72 -7.03 -1.52 -5.53
N SER A 73 -8.03 -2.35 -5.84
CA SER A 73 -8.37 -2.79 -7.21
C SER A 73 -8.80 -1.65 -8.13
N ASP A 74 -9.35 -0.58 -7.55
CA ASP A 74 -9.89 0.54 -8.31
C ASP A 74 -8.80 1.53 -8.71
N ILE A 75 -7.61 1.43 -8.13
CA ILE A 75 -6.50 2.33 -8.41
C ILE A 75 -5.80 1.86 -9.69
N ARG A 76 -5.85 2.71 -10.74
CA ARG A 76 -5.23 2.44 -12.05
C ARG A 76 -3.92 3.17 -12.25
N ARG A 77 -3.74 4.32 -11.61
CA ARG A 77 -2.50 5.09 -11.70
C ARG A 77 -2.19 5.78 -10.39
N VAL A 78 -0.92 5.76 -10.03
CA VAL A 78 -0.35 6.42 -8.86
C VAL A 78 0.80 7.29 -9.36
N ASP A 79 0.57 8.59 -9.46
CA ASP A 79 1.60 9.55 -9.84
C ASP A 79 2.04 10.37 -8.62
N GLN A 80 3.35 10.45 -8.40
CA GLN A 80 3.92 11.31 -7.36
C GLN A 80 4.27 12.68 -7.94
N THR A 81 3.91 13.74 -7.21
CA THR A 81 4.16 15.13 -7.65
C THR A 81 5.60 15.60 -7.39
N GLY A 82 6.44 14.77 -6.76
CA GLY A 82 7.84 15.10 -6.44
C GLY A 82 8.07 15.98 -5.20
N TRP A 83 7.01 16.32 -4.45
CA TRP A 83 7.13 17.12 -3.23
C TRP A 83 7.66 16.29 -2.05
N ILE A 84 8.66 16.82 -1.35
CA ILE A 84 9.32 16.18 -0.19
C ILE A 84 8.39 16.19 1.03
N SER A 85 7.75 17.34 1.28
CA SER A 85 6.70 17.52 2.28
C SER A 85 5.91 18.79 1.97
N PRO A 86 4.56 18.79 2.03
CA PRO A 86 3.68 17.65 2.27
C PRO A 86 3.69 16.64 1.11
N MET A 87 3.35 15.38 1.38
CA MET A 87 3.27 14.36 0.34
C MET A 87 2.00 14.54 -0.47
N ILE A 88 2.15 14.75 -1.79
CA ILE A 88 1.05 14.91 -2.73
C ILE A 88 1.13 13.78 -3.75
N VAL A 89 0.11 12.92 -3.74
CA VAL A 89 -0.03 11.79 -4.66
C VAL A 89 -1.33 11.95 -5.43
N ASP A 90 -1.24 11.90 -6.75
CA ASP A 90 -2.40 11.92 -7.64
C ASP A 90 -2.75 10.48 -8.01
N LEU A 91 -3.91 10.04 -7.53
CA LEU A 91 -4.47 8.71 -7.78
C LEU A 91 -5.51 8.82 -8.88
N THR A 92 -5.40 7.99 -9.93
CA THR A 92 -6.45 7.84 -10.94
C THR A 92 -7.16 6.52 -10.72
N LEU A 93 -8.47 6.59 -10.48
CA LEU A 93 -9.33 5.44 -10.25
C LEU A 93 -9.94 4.91 -11.56
N VAL A 94 -10.58 3.74 -11.48
CA VAL A 94 -11.47 3.21 -12.50
C VAL A 94 -12.52 4.27 -12.88
N GLY A 95 -12.75 4.47 -14.18
CA GLY A 95 -13.61 5.54 -14.68
C GLY A 95 -12.95 6.92 -14.80
N GLN A 96 -11.60 6.98 -14.80
CA GLN A 96 -10.80 8.21 -14.95
C GLN A 96 -11.02 9.27 -13.84
N ARG A 97 -11.63 8.89 -12.72
CA ARG A 97 -11.78 9.79 -11.58
C ARG A 97 -10.42 10.04 -10.96
N LYS A 98 -10.03 11.31 -10.86
CA LYS A 98 -8.77 11.73 -10.22
C LYS A 98 -9.02 12.08 -8.76
N LEU A 99 -8.21 11.52 -7.86
CA LEU A 99 -8.23 11.79 -6.44
C LEU A 99 -6.84 12.27 -6.02
N ARG A 100 -6.74 13.48 -5.49
CA ARG A 100 -5.49 14.03 -4.95
C ARG A 100 -5.41 13.75 -3.47
N LEU A 101 -4.44 12.92 -3.07
CA LEU A 101 -4.13 12.63 -1.68
C LEU A 101 -3.04 13.58 -1.20
N VAL A 102 -3.37 14.37 -0.18
CA VAL A 102 -2.40 15.25 0.50
C VAL A 102 -2.21 14.76 1.92
N TYR A 103 -0.99 14.35 2.24
CA TYR A 103 -0.61 13.90 3.59
C TYR A 103 0.46 14.84 4.19
N PRO A 104 0.08 15.69 5.16
CA PRO A 104 0.99 16.56 5.90
C PRO A 104 1.56 15.81 7.10
N GLY A 105 2.47 14.87 6.83
CA GLY A 105 3.20 14.13 7.86
C GLY A 105 4.71 14.30 7.71
N GLU A 106 5.45 13.74 8.67
CA GLU A 106 6.92 13.65 8.58
C GLU A 106 7.36 12.89 7.33
N THR A 107 8.54 13.22 6.81
CA THR A 107 9.12 12.62 5.60
C THR A 107 9.27 11.11 5.70
N VAL A 108 9.54 10.57 6.89
CA VAL A 108 9.63 9.12 7.11
C VAL A 108 8.26 8.46 6.95
N ASN A 109 7.22 9.05 7.54
CA ASN A 109 5.87 8.52 7.50
C ASN A 109 5.23 8.68 6.12
N SER A 110 5.51 9.78 5.42
CA SER A 110 5.08 9.96 4.04
C SER A 110 5.71 8.91 3.11
N ASN A 111 7.02 8.70 3.20
CA ASN A 111 7.70 7.68 2.39
C ASN A 111 7.17 6.27 2.68
N ARG A 112 6.89 5.94 3.95
CA ARG A 112 6.24 4.68 4.33
C ARG A 112 4.84 4.55 3.72
N LEU A 113 4.01 5.59 3.83
CA LEU A 113 2.66 5.61 3.26
C LEU A 113 2.68 5.47 1.73
N LEU A 114 3.58 6.20 1.06
CA LEU A 114 3.76 6.10 -0.38
C LEU A 114 4.14 4.68 -0.82
N ARG A 115 5.13 4.08 -0.14
CA ARG A 115 5.52 2.68 -0.40
C ARG A 115 4.37 1.72 -0.19
N LEU A 116 3.58 1.89 0.88
CA LEU A 116 2.41 1.03 1.13
C LEU A 116 1.36 1.17 0.03
N ILE A 117 1.08 2.39 -0.42
CA ILE A 117 0.14 2.64 -1.52
C ILE A 117 0.65 1.96 -2.80
N GLN A 118 1.92 2.19 -3.15
CA GLN A 118 2.54 1.59 -4.32
C GLN A 118 2.55 0.06 -4.26
N GLN A 119 2.87 -0.52 -3.10
CA GLN A 119 2.95 -1.98 -2.92
C GLN A 119 1.56 -2.63 -3.00
N ARG A 120 0.52 -1.99 -2.43
CA ARG A 120 -0.85 -2.53 -2.41
C ARG A 120 -1.60 -2.28 -3.72
N SER A 121 -1.21 -1.30 -4.55
CA SER A 121 -1.84 -1.00 -5.84
C SER A 121 -1.33 -1.90 -6.97
N SER A 122 -1.55 -3.21 -6.85
CA SER A 122 -1.02 -4.23 -7.78
C SER A 122 -1.48 -4.10 -9.24
N GLN A 123 -2.63 -3.45 -9.48
CA GLN A 123 -3.17 -3.19 -10.81
C GLN A 123 -2.85 -1.79 -11.36
N ALA A 124 -2.07 -0.99 -10.64
CA ALA A 124 -1.80 0.39 -11.00
C ALA A 124 -0.51 0.58 -11.81
N LEU A 125 -0.47 1.66 -12.58
CA LEU A 125 0.75 2.25 -13.14
C LEU A 125 1.35 3.19 -12.08
N ILE A 126 2.58 2.95 -11.66
CA ILE A 126 3.32 3.79 -10.73
C ILE A 126 4.21 4.72 -11.55
N ASN A 127 3.91 6.03 -11.55
CA ASN A 127 4.63 7.03 -12.35
C ASN A 127 4.75 6.63 -13.84
N GLY A 128 3.70 5.99 -14.38
CA GLY A 128 3.68 5.47 -15.75
C GLY A 128 4.33 4.10 -15.95
N VAL A 129 5.00 3.54 -14.94
CA VAL A 129 5.61 2.20 -14.99
C VAL A 129 4.63 1.16 -14.42
N PRO A 130 4.34 0.06 -15.13
CA PRO A 130 3.51 -1.01 -14.59
C PRO A 130 4.05 -1.57 -13.28
N TRP A 131 3.17 -1.73 -12.28
CA TRP A 131 3.52 -2.30 -10.97
C TRP A 131 4.35 -3.58 -11.07
N ARG A 132 3.98 -4.46 -12.01
CA ARG A 132 4.65 -5.75 -12.26
C ARG A 132 6.13 -5.63 -12.63
N GLN A 133 6.55 -4.52 -13.21
CA GLN A 133 7.96 -4.29 -13.55
C GLN A 133 8.79 -3.86 -12.34
N ILE A 134 8.17 -3.17 -11.37
CA ILE A 134 8.84 -2.65 -10.18
C ILE A 134 8.92 -3.72 -9.09
N PHE A 135 7.81 -4.42 -8.85
CA PHE A 135 7.68 -5.37 -7.74
C PHE A 135 7.71 -6.84 -8.19
N GLY A 136 7.80 -7.10 -9.50
CA GLY A 136 7.70 -8.43 -10.07
C GLY A 136 6.27 -8.87 -10.35
N ALA A 137 6.10 -10.01 -11.03
CA ALA A 137 4.78 -10.62 -11.15
C ALA A 137 4.27 -10.97 -9.74
N PRO A 138 3.03 -10.59 -9.37
CA PRO A 138 2.48 -11.08 -8.11
C PRO A 138 2.53 -12.60 -8.16
N GLU A 139 2.93 -13.25 -7.06
CA GLU A 139 2.76 -14.70 -6.94
C GLU A 139 1.30 -14.98 -7.27
N SER A 140 1.06 -15.62 -8.41
CA SER A 140 -0.27 -16.04 -8.80
C SER A 140 -0.74 -16.96 -7.68
N SER A 141 -1.67 -16.47 -6.85
CA SER A 141 -2.42 -17.30 -5.91
C SER A 141 -3.28 -18.35 -6.62
N GLU A 142 -3.26 -18.36 -7.94
CA GLU A 142 -3.44 -19.55 -8.76
C GLU A 142 -2.23 -20.48 -8.55
N LYS A 143 -2.28 -21.22 -7.44
CA LYS A 143 -1.57 -22.48 -7.30
C LYS A 143 -1.83 -23.23 -8.62
N PRO A 144 -0.84 -23.50 -9.48
CA PRO A 144 -1.10 -24.25 -10.70
C PRO A 144 -1.85 -25.51 -10.27
N PRO A 145 -2.94 -25.90 -10.96
CA PRO A 145 -3.70 -27.08 -10.58
C PRO A 145 -2.67 -28.19 -10.38
N ALA A 146 -2.63 -28.73 -9.16
CA ALA A 146 -1.62 -29.70 -8.77
C ALA A 146 -1.56 -30.72 -9.91
N LYS A 147 -0.42 -30.78 -10.62
CA LYS A 147 -0.24 -31.71 -11.73
C LYS A 147 -0.70 -33.06 -11.18
N SER A 148 -1.75 -33.63 -11.77
CA SER A 148 -2.26 -34.93 -11.37
C SER A 148 -1.05 -35.85 -11.21
N PRO A 149 -0.92 -36.55 -10.05
CA PRO A 149 0.24 -37.38 -9.82
C PRO A 149 0.35 -38.33 -11.01
N ARG A 150 1.43 -38.19 -11.77
CA ARG A 150 1.73 -39.12 -12.87
C ARG A 150 1.99 -40.45 -12.20
N TYR A 151 0.97 -41.30 -12.16
CA TYR A 151 1.17 -42.71 -11.83
C TYR A 151 2.20 -43.23 -12.82
N ARG A 152 3.36 -43.61 -12.29
CA ARG A 152 4.42 -44.25 -13.05
C ARG A 152 3.87 -45.62 -13.41
N LEU A 153 3.38 -45.77 -14.63
CA LEU A 153 3.03 -47.09 -15.17
C LEU A 153 4.28 -47.95 -15.05
N LEU A 154 4.12 -49.13 -14.43
CA LEU A 154 5.18 -50.10 -14.24
C LEU A 154 5.84 -50.37 -15.59
N THR A 155 7.16 -50.32 -15.63
CA THR A 155 7.92 -50.71 -16.82
C THR A 155 7.81 -52.23 -16.99
N GLU A 156 7.95 -52.76 -18.21
CA GLU A 156 7.88 -54.23 -18.47
C GLU A 156 8.84 -55.05 -17.59
N SER A 157 9.96 -54.45 -17.17
CA SER A 157 10.89 -55.04 -16.19
C SER A 157 10.27 -55.19 -14.79
N ASP A 158 9.47 -54.23 -14.35
CA ASP A 158 8.83 -54.24 -13.03
C ASP A 158 7.68 -55.24 -13.01
N GLU A 159 7.00 -55.45 -14.14
CA GLU A 159 5.95 -56.47 -14.29
C GLU A 159 6.52 -57.88 -14.13
N ALA A 160 7.71 -58.15 -14.68
CA ALA A 160 8.40 -59.44 -14.52
C ALA A 160 8.84 -59.72 -13.08
N GLU A 161 9.20 -58.69 -12.31
CA GLU A 161 9.52 -58.84 -10.88
C GLU A 161 8.28 -59.12 -10.04
N VAL A 162 7.16 -58.46 -10.35
CA VAL A 162 5.86 -58.74 -9.70
C VAL A 162 5.42 -60.17 -9.96
N GLU A 163 5.58 -60.68 -11.18
CA GLU A 163 5.24 -62.07 -11.53
C GLU A 163 6.06 -63.08 -10.71
N ARG A 164 7.36 -62.83 -10.52
CA ARG A 164 8.23 -63.67 -9.68
C ARG A 164 7.81 -63.65 -8.22
N LEU A 165 7.52 -62.47 -7.68
CA LEU A 165 7.06 -62.30 -6.29
C LEU A 165 5.71 -62.98 -6.05
N TYR A 166 4.80 -62.89 -7.03
CA TYR A 166 3.51 -63.58 -6.99
C TYR A 166 3.69 -65.11 -7.01
N GLN A 167 4.57 -65.63 -7.87
CA GLN A 167 4.87 -67.07 -7.90
C GLN A 167 5.48 -67.54 -6.58
N GLN A 168 6.38 -66.75 -5.97
CA GLN A 168 7.01 -67.05 -4.69
C GLN A 168 5.99 -67.05 -3.53
N LEU A 169 5.06 -66.10 -3.51
CA LEU A 169 3.96 -66.07 -2.53
C LEU A 169 2.97 -67.22 -2.75
N ARG A 170 2.67 -67.57 -4.00
CA ARG A 170 1.80 -68.71 -4.35
C ARG A 170 2.42 -70.05 -3.94
N THR A 171 3.74 -70.18 -4.00
CA THR A 171 4.44 -71.38 -3.53
C THR A 171 4.54 -71.41 -2.00
N ALA A 172 4.79 -70.26 -1.35
CA ALA A 172 4.83 -70.16 0.11
C ALA A 172 3.46 -70.36 0.78
N GLY A 173 2.36 -69.98 0.13
CA GLY A 173 0.99 -70.18 0.61
C GLY A 173 0.45 -71.62 0.49
N ARG A 174 1.27 -72.59 0.07
CA ARG A 174 0.87 -74.00 -0.10
C ARG A 174 1.33 -74.91 1.04
N PHE A 175 1.71 -74.34 2.19
CA PHE A 175 2.22 -75.07 3.36
C PHE A 175 1.29 -75.12 4.58
N ASP A 176 -0.03 -75.01 4.42
CA ASP A 176 -0.99 -75.33 5.50
C ASP A 176 -2.24 -76.04 4.97
N ALA A 177 -2.05 -77.26 4.46
CA ALA A 177 -3.16 -78.17 4.12
C ALA A 177 -2.90 -79.61 4.57
N ASP A 178 -2.13 -79.79 5.66
CA ASP A 178 -2.06 -81.06 6.39
C ASP A 178 -2.07 -80.77 7.90
N LYS A 179 -3.29 -80.63 8.45
CA LYS A 179 -3.59 -80.95 9.84
C LYS A 179 -5.04 -81.36 10.00
#